data_AF-A0A925UJZ2-F1
#
_entry.id   AF-A0A925UJZ2-F1
#
_cell.length_a   1.000
_cell.length_b   1.000
_cell.length_c   1.000
_cell.angle_alpha   90.00
_cell.angle_beta   90.00
_cell.angle_gamma   90.00
#
_symmetry.space_group_name_H-M   'P 1'
#
loop_
_entity.id
_entity.type
_entity.pdbx_description
1 polymer ?
#
loop_
_entity_poly.entity_id
_entity_poly.type
_entity_poly.pdbx_seq_one_letter_code
_entity_poly.pdbx_strand_id
1 'polypeptide(L)'
;MNKRKSNLIENVEDNISKEILNWSFGNERFLNIIAPPYSSIKTLLTTLRTYLSKGNRVLYVTNEKINEIQIEEELKRLGFKNYTYVKNPDSNYKDSLLVLCSFEGMYMIKGEFKVVIIDDSRDFPEYKSEGIIDLISNNYFSEAKYISFSLESIFEGFKEIIIPVRENKLPIVEPRFLNTRIDLSKEIPFVAYEYIKWSLKAGRNIIIYVPDKHSVKQVFTYLSSFKDEVNKHIMYFLKESLDERAIQNYSRSKEAILITNDFKKAYSSVRESDIMVFFADNSQYNYKSLVHFCGKVGRGESLKRAEVIFLSNSISEDMETAKSITRSFNKEAWEMNLFQY
;
A
#
# COMPACT_ATOMS: atom_id res chain seq x y z
N MET A 1 -27.26 -7.87 -16.63
CA MET A 1 -26.14 -8.83 -16.51
C MET A 1 -25.32 -8.66 -15.21
N ASN A 2 -25.83 -8.00 -14.15
CA ASN A 2 -25.00 -7.53 -13.01
C ASN A 2 -25.38 -8.05 -11.60
N LYS A 3 -26.25 -9.06 -11.46
CA LYS A 3 -26.53 -9.69 -10.16
C LYS A 3 -25.72 -10.97 -9.90
N ARG A 4 -25.51 -11.79 -10.95
CA ARG A 4 -24.77 -13.06 -10.84
C ARG A 4 -23.26 -12.87 -10.58
N LYS A 5 -22.61 -11.86 -11.20
CA LYS A 5 -21.19 -11.55 -10.94
C LYS A 5 -20.96 -10.95 -9.55
N SER A 6 -21.84 -10.05 -9.09
CA SER A 6 -21.80 -9.52 -7.71
C SER A 6 -21.90 -10.64 -6.67
N ASN A 7 -22.85 -11.56 -6.87
CA ASN A 7 -23.03 -12.74 -6.01
C ASN A 7 -21.82 -13.70 -6.03
N LEU A 8 -21.10 -13.81 -7.15
CA LEU A 8 -19.92 -14.68 -7.23
C LEU A 8 -18.77 -14.12 -6.37
N ILE A 9 -18.62 -12.80 -6.32
CA ILE A 9 -17.52 -12.13 -5.62
C ILE A 9 -17.79 -11.99 -4.12
N GLU A 10 -19.01 -11.66 -3.72
CA GLU A 10 -19.41 -11.73 -2.29
C GLU A 10 -19.19 -13.15 -1.75
N ASN A 11 -19.45 -14.17 -2.56
CA ASN A 11 -19.17 -15.55 -2.20
C ASN A 11 -17.67 -15.83 -2.03
N VAL A 12 -16.76 -15.20 -2.80
CA VAL A 12 -15.31 -15.38 -2.61
C VAL A 12 -14.82 -14.72 -1.31
N GLU A 13 -15.17 -13.45 -1.06
CA GLU A 13 -14.80 -12.77 0.19
C GLU A 13 -15.37 -13.49 1.43
N ASP A 14 -16.61 -13.98 1.36
CA ASP A 14 -17.24 -14.76 2.42
C ASP A 14 -16.54 -16.11 2.63
N ASN A 15 -16.15 -16.79 1.55
CA ASN A 15 -15.44 -18.06 1.65
C ASN A 15 -14.05 -17.87 2.25
N ILE A 16 -13.32 -16.84 1.84
CA ILE A 16 -12.02 -16.49 2.43
C ILE A 16 -12.19 -16.12 3.92
N SER A 17 -13.21 -15.33 4.25
CA SER A 17 -13.53 -14.99 5.65
C SER A 17 -13.80 -16.23 6.51
N LYS A 18 -14.58 -17.19 5.98
CA LYS A 18 -14.84 -18.47 6.65
C LYS A 18 -13.58 -19.31 6.77
N GLU A 19 -12.72 -19.31 5.75
CA GLU A 19 -11.48 -20.06 5.75
C GLU A 19 -10.51 -19.54 6.83
N ILE A 20 -10.33 -18.22 6.91
CA ILE A 20 -9.53 -17.57 7.95
C ILE A 20 -10.11 -17.89 9.34
N LEU A 21 -11.44 -17.82 9.50
CA LEU A 21 -12.11 -18.14 10.76
C LEU A 21 -11.86 -19.61 11.16
N ASN A 22 -12.03 -20.55 10.24
CA ASN A 22 -11.83 -21.97 10.49
C ASN A 22 -10.35 -22.27 10.86
N TRP A 23 -9.41 -21.69 10.12
CA TRP A 23 -7.99 -21.76 10.43
C TRP A 23 -7.71 -21.22 11.85
N SER A 24 -8.34 -20.12 12.23
CA SER A 24 -8.14 -19.49 13.54
C SER A 24 -8.55 -20.39 14.71
N PHE A 25 -9.44 -21.37 14.51
CA PHE A 25 -9.77 -22.37 15.54
C PHE A 25 -9.03 -23.72 15.39
N GLY A 26 -8.24 -23.90 14.33
CA GLY A 26 -7.42 -25.09 14.13
C GLY A 26 -6.14 -25.11 14.96
N ASN A 27 -5.25 -26.08 14.69
CA ASN A 27 -3.98 -26.24 15.42
C ASN A 27 -2.83 -25.40 14.83
N GLU A 28 -2.95 -24.95 13.59
CA GLU A 28 -1.91 -24.14 12.92
C GLU A 28 -1.75 -22.78 13.60
N ARG A 29 -0.51 -22.32 13.70
CA ARG A 29 -0.16 -21.07 14.42
C ARG A 29 0.07 -19.88 13.53
N PHE A 30 0.50 -20.09 12.29
CA PHE A 30 0.86 -19.03 11.34
C PHE A 30 0.02 -19.15 10.07
N LEU A 31 -0.43 -18.00 9.58
CA LEU A 31 -1.18 -17.87 8.33
C LEU A 31 -0.60 -16.69 7.56
N ASN A 32 -0.34 -16.91 6.27
CA ASN A 32 -0.07 -15.84 5.33
C ASN A 32 -1.36 -15.48 4.59
N ILE A 33 -1.72 -14.20 4.62
CA ILE A 33 -2.67 -13.59 3.70
C ILE A 33 -1.88 -12.75 2.72
N ILE A 34 -1.88 -13.18 1.46
CA ILE A 34 -1.14 -12.56 0.38
C ILE A 34 -2.11 -11.71 -0.43
N ALA A 35 -1.90 -10.40 -0.44
CA ALA A 35 -2.84 -9.47 -1.05
C ALA A 35 -2.11 -8.26 -1.64
N PRO A 36 -2.67 -7.61 -2.67
CA PRO A 36 -2.06 -6.43 -3.25
C PRO A 36 -2.08 -5.23 -2.31
N PRO A 37 -1.28 -4.18 -2.59
CA PRO A 37 -1.29 -2.97 -1.76
C PRO A 37 -2.68 -2.36 -1.67
N TYR A 38 -2.97 -1.76 -0.51
CA TYR A 38 -4.23 -1.09 -0.21
C TYR A 38 -5.45 -2.02 -0.34
N SER A 39 -5.28 -3.30 0.00
CA SER A 39 -6.33 -4.30 0.01
C SER A 39 -7.35 -4.10 1.13
N SER A 40 -8.54 -4.66 0.91
CA SER A 40 -9.63 -4.65 1.88
C SER A 40 -9.31 -5.57 3.05
N ILE A 41 -9.56 -5.10 4.28
CA ILE A 41 -9.43 -5.88 5.51
C ILE A 41 -10.73 -6.60 5.90
N LYS A 42 -11.77 -6.52 5.07
CA LYS A 42 -13.09 -7.08 5.37
C LYS A 42 -13.05 -8.58 5.70
N THR A 43 -12.16 -9.32 5.03
CA THR A 43 -11.96 -10.76 5.24
C THR A 43 -11.50 -11.12 6.66
N LEU A 44 -10.87 -10.18 7.38
CA LEU A 44 -10.45 -10.36 8.76
C LEU A 44 -11.54 -10.03 9.79
N LEU A 45 -12.57 -9.25 9.42
CA LEU A 45 -13.55 -8.70 10.36
C LEU A 45 -14.31 -9.79 11.12
N THR A 46 -14.73 -10.86 10.44
CA THR A 46 -15.47 -11.97 11.05
C THR A 46 -14.63 -12.66 12.12
N THR A 47 -13.37 -12.95 11.82
CA THR A 47 -12.41 -13.56 12.74
C THR A 47 -12.17 -12.66 13.94
N LEU A 48 -11.82 -11.39 13.70
CA LEU A 48 -11.56 -10.41 14.76
C LEU A 48 -12.76 -10.25 15.70
N ARG A 49 -13.96 -10.07 15.15
CA ARG A 49 -15.19 -9.95 15.95
C ARG A 49 -15.43 -11.17 16.82
N THR A 50 -15.16 -12.37 16.30
CA THR A 50 -15.36 -13.62 17.04
C THR A 50 -14.41 -13.72 18.23
N TYR A 51 -13.15 -13.30 18.09
CA TYR A 51 -12.21 -13.26 19.22
C TYR A 51 -12.61 -12.19 20.24
N LEU A 52 -12.87 -10.98 19.76
CA LEU A 52 -13.21 -9.84 20.61
C LEU A 52 -14.51 -10.09 21.40
N SER A 53 -15.53 -10.71 20.80
CA SER A 53 -16.79 -11.04 21.47
C SER A 53 -16.65 -12.12 22.55
N LYS A 54 -15.61 -12.96 22.45
CA LYS A 54 -15.26 -13.97 23.47
C LYS A 54 -14.38 -13.38 24.59
N GLY A 55 -14.11 -12.07 24.58
CA GLY A 55 -13.23 -11.41 25.54
C GLY A 55 -11.75 -11.70 25.30
N ASN A 56 -11.37 -12.24 24.14
CA ASN A 56 -9.96 -12.48 23.82
C ASN A 56 -9.29 -11.17 23.38
N ARG A 57 -8.03 -11.01 23.80
CA ARG A 57 -7.18 -9.89 23.38
C ARG A 57 -6.56 -10.16 22.02
N VAL A 58 -6.60 -9.15 21.15
CA VAL A 58 -6.05 -9.14 19.80
C VAL A 58 -5.04 -7.98 19.68
N LEU A 59 -3.85 -8.28 19.18
CA LEU A 59 -2.86 -7.28 18.78
C LEU A 59 -2.95 -7.08 17.26
N TYR A 60 -3.07 -5.84 16.82
CA TYR A 60 -3.08 -5.47 15.40
C TYR A 60 -1.95 -4.45 15.15
N VAL A 61 -0.96 -4.88 14.37
CA VAL A 61 0.25 -4.12 14.05
C VAL A 61 0.11 -3.54 12.65
N THR A 62 0.17 -2.21 12.52
CA THR A 62 0.05 -1.50 11.25
C THR A 62 0.74 -0.14 11.32
N ASN A 63 1.31 0.31 10.21
CA ASN A 63 1.85 1.67 10.09
C ASN A 63 0.84 2.68 9.51
N GLU A 64 -0.41 2.26 9.28
CA GLU A 64 -1.48 3.21 8.97
C GLU A 64 -1.51 4.36 9.98
N LYS A 65 -1.79 5.58 9.50
CA LYS A 65 -1.91 6.74 10.37
C LYS A 65 -3.02 6.49 11.38
N ILE A 66 -2.78 6.83 12.64
CA ILE A 66 -3.64 6.56 13.81
C ILE A 66 -5.12 6.92 13.58
N ASN A 67 -5.41 8.01 12.87
CA ASN A 67 -6.79 8.46 12.63
C ASN A 67 -7.40 7.93 11.32
N GLU A 68 -6.68 7.06 10.62
CA GLU A 68 -7.03 6.50 9.30
C GLU A 68 -6.92 4.96 9.30
N ILE A 69 -6.76 4.32 10.47
CA ILE A 69 -6.62 2.86 10.59
C ILE A 69 -7.95 2.19 10.22
N GLN A 70 -8.01 1.53 9.06
CA GLN A 70 -9.29 1.03 8.55
C GLN A 70 -9.93 -0.05 9.44
N ILE A 71 -9.13 -0.93 10.07
CA ILE A 71 -9.71 -1.97 10.92
C ILE A 71 -10.46 -1.40 12.12
N GLU A 72 -9.94 -0.31 12.70
CA GLU A 72 -10.58 0.39 13.81
C GLU A 72 -11.89 1.04 13.34
N GLU A 73 -11.87 1.71 12.19
CA GLU A 73 -13.05 2.35 11.62
C GLU A 73 -14.19 1.35 11.35
N GLU A 74 -13.88 0.20 10.75
CA GLU A 74 -14.89 -0.83 10.47
C GLU A 74 -15.45 -1.44 11.77
N LEU A 75 -14.60 -1.72 12.76
CA LEU A 75 -15.06 -2.25 14.05
C LEU A 75 -15.92 -1.23 14.82
N LYS A 76 -15.58 0.06 14.77
CA LYS A 76 -16.39 1.15 15.32
C LYS A 76 -17.77 1.23 14.68
N ARG A 77 -17.86 1.13 13.35
CA ARG A 77 -19.16 1.09 12.63
C ARG A 77 -20.03 -0.06 13.10
N LEU A 78 -19.41 -1.16 13.52
CA LEU A 78 -20.08 -2.34 14.10
C LEU A 78 -20.31 -2.24 15.62
N GLY A 79 -20.06 -1.07 16.23
CA GLY A 79 -20.36 -0.78 17.63
C GLY A 79 -19.26 -1.19 18.63
N PHE A 80 -18.11 -1.68 18.17
CA PHE A 80 -17.00 -2.03 19.05
C PHE A 80 -16.26 -0.78 19.55
N LYS A 81 -15.97 -0.72 20.86
CA LYS A 81 -15.37 0.47 21.51
C LYS A 81 -14.16 0.16 22.41
N ASN A 82 -13.89 -1.11 22.70
CA ASN A 82 -12.81 -1.48 23.62
C ASN A 82 -11.47 -1.68 22.88
N TYR A 83 -10.86 -0.57 22.47
CA TYR A 83 -9.56 -0.57 21.81
C TYR A 83 -8.64 0.51 22.38
N THR A 84 -7.33 0.28 22.29
CA THR A 84 -6.30 1.27 22.62
C THR A 84 -5.23 1.29 21.55
N TYR A 85 -4.80 2.47 21.15
CA TYR A 85 -3.59 2.65 20.35
C TYR A 85 -2.40 2.95 21.25
N VAL A 86 -1.34 2.15 21.14
CA VAL A 86 -0.10 2.31 21.91
C VAL A 86 0.84 3.26 21.18
N LYS A 87 0.97 4.49 21.72
CA LYS A 87 1.84 5.55 21.14
C LYS A 87 3.21 5.61 21.80
N ASN A 88 3.27 5.23 23.07
CA ASN A 88 4.41 5.41 23.95
C ASN A 88 4.36 4.38 25.09
N PRO A 89 5.45 4.24 25.87
CA PRO A 89 5.51 3.26 26.96
C PRO A 89 4.42 3.44 28.04
N ASP A 90 3.90 4.65 28.20
CA ASP A 90 2.89 5.00 29.22
C ASP A 90 1.44 4.73 28.78
N SER A 91 1.23 4.30 27.53
CA SER A 91 -0.10 4.00 27.01
C SER A 91 -0.72 2.83 27.80
N ASN A 92 -1.87 3.05 28.46
CA ASN A 92 -2.53 2.00 29.21
C ASN A 92 -3.44 1.14 28.31
N TYR A 93 -2.97 -0.06 27.95
CA TYR A 93 -3.68 -1.01 27.09
C TYR A 93 -4.02 -2.34 27.80
N LYS A 94 -3.83 -2.43 29.13
CA LYS A 94 -3.99 -3.69 29.88
C LYS A 94 -5.42 -4.24 29.82
N ASP A 95 -6.40 -3.35 29.94
CA ASP A 95 -7.83 -3.69 29.93
C ASP A 95 -8.45 -3.68 28.51
N SER A 96 -7.61 -3.44 27.50
CA SER A 96 -8.07 -3.35 26.11
C SER A 96 -8.13 -4.72 25.43
N LEU A 97 -9.24 -4.97 24.75
CA LEU A 97 -9.44 -6.17 23.93
C LEU A 97 -8.76 -6.06 22.57
N LEU A 98 -8.83 -4.91 21.92
CA LEU A 98 -8.05 -4.62 20.72
C LEU A 98 -6.90 -3.67 21.06
N VAL A 99 -5.67 -4.11 20.81
CA VAL A 99 -4.47 -3.28 20.98
C VAL A 99 -3.90 -3.00 19.60
N LEU A 100 -3.77 -1.72 19.27
CA LEU A 100 -3.24 -1.23 18.00
C LEU A 100 -1.85 -0.63 18.24
N CYS A 101 -0.88 -0.92 17.38
CA CYS A 101 0.43 -0.27 17.42
C CYS A 101 1.09 -0.23 16.04
N SER A 102 2.09 0.63 15.88
CA SER A 102 3.03 0.56 14.75
C SER A 102 3.96 -0.65 14.88
N PHE A 103 4.70 -0.94 13.81
CA PHE A 103 5.75 -1.95 13.83
C PHE A 103 6.79 -1.65 14.92
N GLU A 104 7.27 -0.42 15.01
CA GLU A 104 8.14 0.05 16.10
C GLU A 104 7.44 -0.05 17.47
N GLY A 105 6.14 0.22 17.53
CA GLY A 105 5.34 0.15 18.74
C GLY A 105 5.27 -1.24 19.35
N MET A 106 5.41 -2.29 18.53
CA MET A 106 5.32 -3.69 18.96
C MET A 106 6.36 -4.04 20.04
N TYR A 107 7.56 -3.43 20.02
CA TYR A 107 8.60 -3.65 21.04
C TYR A 107 8.17 -3.29 22.47
N MET A 108 7.20 -2.39 22.61
CA MET A 108 6.65 -1.95 23.90
C MET A 108 5.48 -2.81 24.38
N ILE A 109 4.97 -3.71 23.54
CA ILE A 109 3.79 -4.52 23.85
C ILE A 109 4.18 -5.70 24.73
N LYS A 110 3.38 -5.91 25.80
CA LYS A 110 3.53 -6.98 26.78
C LYS A 110 2.17 -7.61 27.09
N GLY A 111 2.22 -8.77 27.74
CA GLY A 111 1.05 -9.54 28.14
C GLY A 111 0.66 -10.59 27.10
N GLU A 112 -0.58 -11.07 27.21
CA GLU A 112 -1.07 -12.19 26.40
C GLU A 112 -2.08 -11.74 25.35
N PHE A 113 -1.96 -12.35 24.17
CA PHE A 113 -2.83 -12.16 23.02
C PHE A 113 -3.19 -13.52 22.44
N LYS A 114 -4.42 -13.68 21.96
CA LYS A 114 -4.85 -14.90 21.27
C LYS A 114 -4.64 -14.82 19.76
N VAL A 115 -4.65 -13.60 19.21
CA VAL A 115 -4.37 -13.34 17.81
C VAL A 115 -3.47 -12.11 17.70
N VAL A 116 -2.46 -12.21 16.86
CA VAL A 116 -1.58 -11.13 16.44
C VAL A 116 -1.70 -11.01 14.92
N ILE A 117 -2.09 -9.84 14.44
CA ILE A 117 -2.14 -9.52 13.01
C ILE A 117 -1.04 -8.53 12.69
N ILE A 118 -0.22 -8.86 11.70
CA ILE A 118 0.81 -7.98 11.15
C ILE A 118 0.35 -7.53 9.76
N ASP A 119 -0.06 -6.28 9.64
CA ASP A 119 -0.58 -5.68 8.40
C ASP A 119 0.47 -4.74 7.77
N ASP A 120 1.13 -5.23 6.73
CA ASP A 120 2.09 -4.51 5.88
C ASP A 120 1.51 -4.25 4.48
N SER A 121 0.18 -4.31 4.33
CA SER A 121 -0.47 -4.19 3.02
C SER A 121 -1.07 -2.82 2.75
N ARG A 122 -1.32 -2.02 3.78
CA ARG A 122 -2.15 -0.82 3.68
C ARG A 122 -1.38 0.49 3.75
N ASP A 123 -0.25 0.51 4.45
CA ASP A 123 0.65 1.65 4.45
C ASP A 123 1.87 1.38 3.55
N PHE A 124 2.63 2.43 3.26
CA PHE A 124 3.87 2.27 2.51
C PHE A 124 4.89 1.43 3.32
N PRO A 125 5.52 0.41 2.70
CA PRO A 125 6.27 -0.60 3.43
C PRO A 125 7.55 0.00 4.01
N GLU A 126 7.80 -0.30 5.30
CA GLU A 126 9.02 0.09 6.00
C GLU A 126 10.02 -1.07 6.14
N TYR A 127 9.50 -2.31 6.11
CA TYR A 127 10.28 -3.51 6.38
C TYR A 127 10.25 -4.47 5.18
N LYS A 128 11.40 -5.10 4.92
CA LYS A 128 11.43 -6.34 4.15
C LYS A 128 10.90 -7.50 5.00
N SER A 129 10.62 -8.63 4.36
CA SER A 129 10.00 -9.77 5.01
C SER A 129 10.85 -10.33 6.15
N GLU A 130 12.18 -10.31 6.04
CA GLU A 130 13.11 -10.69 7.10
C GLU A 130 12.96 -9.77 8.33
N GLY A 131 12.82 -8.47 8.12
CA GLY A 131 12.62 -7.51 9.20
C GLY A 131 11.30 -7.71 9.96
N ILE A 132 10.25 -8.19 9.27
CA ILE A 132 8.98 -8.56 9.90
C ILE A 132 9.15 -9.84 10.72
N ILE A 133 9.88 -10.83 10.22
CA ILE A 133 10.20 -12.07 10.95
C ILE A 133 11.00 -11.75 12.21
N ASP A 134 12.01 -10.89 12.11
CA ASP A 134 12.82 -10.44 13.25
C ASP A 134 11.97 -9.73 14.30
N LEU A 135 11.06 -8.85 13.86
CA LEU A 135 10.13 -8.15 14.76
C LEU A 135 9.26 -9.14 15.55
N ILE A 136 8.68 -10.13 14.86
CA ILE A 136 7.83 -11.16 15.46
C ILE A 136 8.63 -12.02 16.43
N SER A 137 9.85 -12.42 16.04
CA SER A 137 10.73 -13.28 16.83
C SER A 137 11.15 -12.61 18.14
N ASN A 138 11.45 -11.31 18.10
CA ASN A 138 11.78 -10.52 19.28
C ASN A 138 10.57 -10.20 20.19
N ASN A 139 9.35 -10.38 19.68
CA ASN A 139 8.10 -10.05 20.39
C ASN A 139 7.10 -11.21 20.29
N TYR A 140 7.60 -12.43 20.54
CA TYR A 140 6.81 -13.64 20.37
C TYR A 140 5.85 -13.89 21.55
N PHE A 141 4.61 -14.23 21.23
CA PHE A 141 3.52 -14.54 22.16
C PHE A 141 3.15 -16.03 22.02
N SER A 142 3.54 -16.84 23.01
CA SER A 142 3.50 -18.32 22.92
C SER A 142 2.09 -18.90 22.74
N GLU A 143 1.04 -18.19 23.13
CA GLU A 143 -0.36 -18.62 23.02
C GLU A 143 -1.11 -17.97 21.85
N ALA A 144 -0.42 -17.13 21.06
CA ALA A 144 -1.02 -16.40 19.96
C ALA A 144 -0.98 -17.20 18.66
N LYS A 145 -2.03 -17.01 17.87
CA LYS A 145 -2.01 -17.22 16.42
C LYS A 145 -1.54 -15.96 15.71
N TYR A 146 -0.79 -16.14 14.64
CA TYR A 146 -0.18 -15.08 13.85
C TYR A 146 -0.77 -15.08 12.44
N ILE A 147 -1.23 -13.91 12.02
CA ILE A 147 -1.67 -13.66 10.65
C ILE A 147 -0.77 -12.56 10.08
N SER A 148 -0.05 -12.85 9.01
CA SER A 148 0.59 -11.83 8.19
C SER A 148 -0.37 -11.43 7.09
N PHE A 149 -0.50 -10.13 6.83
CA PHE A 149 -1.25 -9.59 5.72
C PHE A 149 -0.29 -8.71 4.92
N SER A 150 0.25 -9.24 3.82
CA SER A 150 1.36 -8.64 3.08
C SER A 150 1.30 -8.98 1.58
N LEU A 151 2.25 -8.45 0.81
CA LEU A 151 2.39 -8.68 -0.63
C LEU A 151 2.86 -10.09 -1.00
N GLU A 152 3.41 -10.80 -0.03
CA GLU A 152 4.04 -12.11 -0.18
C GLU A 152 3.97 -12.88 1.14
N SER A 153 4.38 -14.15 1.10
CA SER A 153 4.48 -14.99 2.29
C SER A 153 5.59 -14.50 3.22
N ILE A 154 5.24 -14.33 4.51
CA ILE A 154 6.19 -14.01 5.57
C ILE A 154 6.60 -15.29 6.32
N PHE A 155 5.68 -16.23 6.48
CA PHE A 155 5.91 -17.49 7.18
C PHE A 155 6.10 -18.62 6.16
N GLU A 156 7.34 -18.93 5.81
CA GLU A 156 7.64 -20.01 4.85
C GLU A 156 7.10 -21.37 5.31
N GLY A 157 6.52 -22.12 4.38
CA GLY A 157 6.00 -23.48 4.63
C GLY A 157 4.69 -23.54 5.43
N PHE A 158 4.11 -22.39 5.79
CA PHE A 158 2.80 -22.30 6.43
C PHE A 158 1.68 -22.02 5.42
N LYS A 159 0.44 -22.16 5.88
CA LYS A 159 -0.74 -21.94 5.05
C LYS A 159 -0.75 -20.54 4.43
N GLU A 160 -1.13 -20.49 3.15
CA GLU A 160 -1.28 -19.27 2.36
C GLU A 160 -2.72 -19.13 1.89
N ILE A 161 -3.27 -17.92 1.99
CA ILE A 161 -4.55 -17.52 1.42
C ILE A 161 -4.29 -16.31 0.55
N ILE A 162 -4.61 -16.40 -0.74
CA ILE A 162 -4.38 -15.32 -1.69
C ILE A 162 -5.68 -14.55 -1.92
N ILE A 163 -5.59 -13.22 -1.80
CA ILE A 163 -6.64 -12.27 -2.16
C ILE A 163 -6.10 -11.45 -3.33
N PRO A 164 -6.32 -11.86 -4.59
CA PRO A 164 -5.55 -11.31 -5.71
C PRO A 164 -6.08 -9.96 -6.22
N VAL A 165 -7.14 -9.42 -5.61
CA VAL A 165 -7.81 -8.21 -6.08
C VAL A 165 -8.15 -7.26 -4.93
N ARG A 166 -8.07 -5.96 -5.21
CA ARG A 166 -8.50 -4.88 -4.29
C ARG A 166 -10.03 -4.74 -4.32
N GLU A 167 -10.57 -3.95 -3.38
CA GLU A 167 -12.02 -3.70 -3.25
C GLU A 167 -12.69 -3.19 -4.52
N ASN A 168 -11.98 -2.38 -5.32
CA ASN A 168 -12.51 -1.82 -6.57
C ASN A 168 -12.54 -2.82 -7.73
N LYS A 169 -11.97 -4.02 -7.56
CA LYS A 169 -12.00 -5.10 -8.55
C LYS A 169 -11.41 -4.72 -9.90
N LEU A 170 -10.47 -3.77 -9.88
CA LEU A 170 -9.68 -3.37 -11.03
C LEU A 170 -8.27 -3.98 -10.96
N PRO A 171 -7.68 -4.32 -12.11
CA PRO A 171 -6.28 -4.74 -12.17
C PRO A 171 -5.35 -3.72 -11.49
N ILE A 172 -4.28 -4.23 -10.90
CA ILE A 172 -3.16 -3.40 -10.47
C ILE A 172 -2.44 -2.92 -11.73
N VAL A 173 -1.99 -1.67 -11.74
CA VAL A 173 -1.26 -1.13 -12.89
C VAL A 173 0.11 -1.81 -12.96
N GLU A 174 0.37 -2.57 -14.02
CA GLU A 174 1.71 -3.09 -14.29
C GLU A 174 2.64 -1.93 -14.68
N PRO A 175 3.83 -1.80 -14.07
CA PRO A 175 4.72 -0.70 -14.37
C PRO A 175 5.37 -0.86 -15.75
N ARG A 176 5.53 0.26 -16.46
CA ARG A 176 6.33 0.35 -17.68
C ARG A 176 7.73 0.81 -17.33
N PHE A 177 8.74 0.13 -17.86
CA PHE A 177 10.12 0.54 -17.66
C PHE A 177 10.55 1.49 -18.78
N LEU A 178 11.12 2.61 -18.37
CA LEU A 178 11.79 3.56 -19.24
C LEU A 178 13.25 3.59 -18.84
N ASN A 179 14.06 2.76 -19.50
CA ASN A 179 15.50 2.74 -19.30
C ASN A 179 16.18 3.78 -20.20
N THR A 180 17.17 4.49 -19.67
CA THR A 180 17.94 5.48 -20.44
C THR A 180 19.42 5.48 -20.08
N ARG A 181 20.27 5.84 -21.03
CA ARG A 181 21.70 6.14 -20.78
C ARG A 181 21.95 7.59 -20.37
N ILE A 182 20.93 8.43 -20.46
CA ILE A 182 20.98 9.84 -20.06
C ILE A 182 21.16 9.93 -18.56
N ASP A 183 22.11 10.74 -18.10
CA ASP A 183 22.33 10.99 -16.68
C ASP A 183 21.12 11.71 -16.07
N LEU A 184 20.28 10.95 -15.37
CA LEU A 184 19.02 11.45 -14.79
C LEU A 184 19.25 12.54 -13.75
N SER A 185 20.46 12.66 -13.20
CA SER A 185 20.82 13.72 -12.26
C SER A 185 21.01 15.08 -12.94
N LYS A 186 21.18 15.09 -14.27
CA LYS A 186 21.45 16.29 -15.06
C LYS A 186 20.26 16.70 -15.92
N GLU A 187 19.57 15.74 -16.52
CA GLU A 187 18.48 16.02 -17.46
C GLU A 187 17.43 14.90 -17.48
N ILE A 188 16.24 15.22 -18.00
CA ILE A 188 15.15 14.24 -18.17
C ILE A 188 15.14 13.78 -19.63
N PRO A 189 15.07 12.46 -19.89
CA PRO A 189 14.99 11.93 -21.25
C PRO A 189 13.78 12.49 -22.01
N PHE A 190 13.97 12.77 -23.30
CA PHE A 190 12.91 13.27 -24.16
C PHE A 190 11.64 12.40 -24.11
N VAL A 191 11.79 11.07 -24.04
CA VAL A 191 10.64 10.15 -23.93
C VAL A 191 9.85 10.34 -22.63
N ALA A 192 10.51 10.59 -21.50
CA ALA A 192 9.84 10.89 -20.24
C ALA A 192 9.12 12.24 -20.31
N TYR A 193 9.75 13.24 -20.94
CA TYR A 193 9.15 14.55 -21.16
C TYR A 193 7.90 14.46 -22.06
N GLU A 194 7.96 13.73 -23.18
CA GLU A 194 6.82 13.54 -24.08
C GLU A 194 5.67 12.79 -23.38
N TYR A 195 5.99 11.82 -22.53
CA TYR A 195 4.99 11.16 -21.71
C TYR A 195 4.29 12.14 -20.76
N ILE A 196 5.06 12.98 -20.06
CA ILE A 196 4.50 14.02 -19.17
C ILE A 196 3.56 14.92 -19.97
N LYS A 197 4.00 15.43 -21.12
CA LYS A 197 3.19 16.28 -22.00
C LYS A 197 1.92 15.59 -22.46
N TRP A 198 2.01 14.33 -22.87
CA TRP A 198 0.85 13.53 -23.29
C TRP A 198 -0.15 13.32 -22.15
N SER A 199 0.33 12.97 -20.95
CA SER A 199 -0.52 12.75 -19.78
C SER A 199 -1.27 14.03 -19.38
N LEU A 200 -0.58 15.17 -19.34
CA LEU A 200 -1.20 16.47 -19.08
C LEU A 200 -2.25 16.82 -20.15
N LYS A 201 -1.94 16.64 -21.44
CA LYS A 201 -2.92 16.87 -22.53
C LYS A 201 -4.13 15.95 -22.47
N ALA A 202 -4.00 14.78 -21.85
CA ALA A 202 -5.12 13.87 -21.60
C ALA A 202 -5.99 14.29 -20.39
N GLY A 203 -5.68 15.43 -19.75
CA GLY A 203 -6.40 15.96 -18.59
C GLY A 203 -6.03 15.28 -17.27
N ARG A 204 -4.89 14.56 -17.21
CA ARG A 204 -4.46 13.80 -16.03
C ARG A 204 -3.43 14.58 -15.22
N ASN A 205 -3.41 14.30 -13.92
CA ASN A 205 -2.37 14.78 -13.03
C ASN A 205 -1.21 13.76 -12.99
N ILE A 206 -0.02 14.19 -12.56
CA ILE A 206 1.15 13.31 -12.44
C ILE A 206 1.78 13.51 -11.06
N ILE A 207 2.12 12.41 -10.38
CA ILE A 207 3.03 12.44 -9.24
C ILE A 207 4.37 11.87 -9.68
N ILE A 208 5.44 12.63 -9.48
CA ILE A 208 6.81 12.19 -9.72
C ILE A 208 7.47 11.92 -8.36
N TYR A 209 7.69 10.65 -8.07
CA TYR A 209 8.48 10.23 -6.92
C TYR A 209 9.96 10.23 -7.25
N VAL A 210 10.76 10.79 -6.36
CA VAL A 210 12.23 10.86 -6.45
C VAL A 210 12.84 10.43 -5.11
N PRO A 211 14.09 9.94 -5.08
CA PRO A 211 14.62 9.26 -3.90
C PRO A 211 14.86 10.20 -2.71
N ASP A 212 15.20 11.47 -2.97
CA ASP A 212 15.63 12.40 -1.93
C ASP A 212 15.32 13.87 -2.27
N LYS A 213 15.57 14.74 -1.28
CA LYS A 213 15.36 16.19 -1.37
C LYS A 213 16.20 16.88 -2.45
N HIS A 214 17.39 16.35 -2.76
CA HIS A 214 18.24 16.92 -3.80
C HIS A 214 17.62 16.65 -5.18
N SER A 215 17.20 15.41 -5.40
CA SER A 215 16.52 14.94 -6.60
C SER A 215 15.21 15.70 -6.84
N VAL A 216 14.45 16.05 -5.79
CA VAL A 216 13.25 16.92 -5.90
C VAL A 216 13.60 18.25 -6.56
N LYS A 217 14.66 18.91 -6.07
CA LYS A 217 15.09 20.21 -6.59
C LYS A 217 15.58 20.11 -8.03
N GLN A 218 16.33 19.07 -8.35
CA GLN A 218 16.86 18.84 -9.70
C GLN A 218 15.73 18.66 -10.72
N VAL A 219 14.80 17.73 -10.45
CA VAL A 219 13.67 17.45 -11.33
C VAL A 219 12.77 18.67 -11.45
N PHE A 220 12.50 19.38 -10.34
CA PHE A 220 11.72 20.61 -10.36
C PHE A 220 12.36 21.70 -11.23
N THR A 221 13.67 21.94 -11.06
CA THR A 221 14.41 22.94 -11.83
C THR A 221 14.39 22.61 -13.32
N TYR A 222 14.62 21.35 -13.68
CA TYR A 222 14.62 20.91 -15.07
C TYR A 222 13.23 21.08 -15.71
N LEU A 223 12.17 20.57 -15.07
CA LEU A 223 10.82 20.69 -15.62
C LEU A 223 10.34 22.16 -15.70
N SER A 224 10.76 23.01 -14.76
CA SER A 224 10.43 24.43 -14.76
C SER A 224 11.19 25.23 -15.83
N SER A 225 12.26 24.67 -16.41
CA SER A 225 13.03 25.33 -17.47
C SER A 225 12.33 25.31 -18.84
N PHE A 226 11.36 24.40 -19.04
CA PHE A 226 10.58 24.35 -20.26
C PHE A 226 9.59 25.50 -20.33
N LYS A 227 9.46 26.13 -21.51
CA LYS A 227 8.52 27.25 -21.74
C LYS A 227 7.12 26.82 -22.19
N ASP A 228 6.87 25.52 -22.24
CA ASP A 228 5.65 24.90 -22.77
C ASP A 228 4.56 24.70 -21.70
N GLU A 229 3.43 24.10 -22.10
CA GLU A 229 2.27 23.74 -21.26
C GLU A 229 2.62 22.99 -19.96
N VAL A 230 3.74 22.26 -19.95
CA VAL A 230 4.24 21.51 -18.79
C VAL A 230 4.53 22.41 -17.58
N ASN A 231 4.90 23.68 -17.80
CA ASN A 231 5.33 24.59 -16.74
C ASN A 231 4.17 25.25 -15.96
N LYS A 232 2.92 25.12 -16.42
CA LYS A 232 1.81 25.92 -15.87
C LYS A 232 1.42 25.52 -14.44
N HIS A 233 1.64 24.26 -14.04
CA HIS A 233 1.19 23.73 -12.75
C HIS A 233 2.18 22.70 -12.13
N ILE A 234 3.47 23.06 -12.07
CA ILE A 234 4.48 22.24 -11.39
C ILE A 234 4.60 22.67 -9.93
N MET A 235 4.46 21.72 -9.02
CA MET A 235 4.63 21.88 -7.58
C MET A 235 5.62 20.83 -7.08
N TYR A 236 6.28 21.13 -5.95
CA TYR A 236 7.04 20.13 -5.23
C TYR A 236 6.67 20.11 -3.76
N PHE A 237 6.84 18.94 -3.13
CA PHE A 237 6.67 18.75 -1.69
C PHE A 237 7.83 17.92 -1.14
N LEU A 238 8.41 18.37 -0.04
CA LEU A 238 9.48 17.67 0.66
C LEU A 238 8.92 16.95 1.87
N LYS A 239 9.33 15.71 2.11
CA LYS A 239 8.92 14.89 3.26
C LYS A 239 9.08 15.60 4.61
N GLU A 240 10.13 16.42 4.75
CA GLU A 240 10.43 17.15 5.99
C GLU A 240 9.61 18.45 6.14
N SER A 241 8.80 18.81 5.14
CA SER A 241 7.98 20.02 5.15
C SER A 241 6.72 19.82 6.00
N LEU A 242 6.49 20.76 6.92
CA LEU A 242 5.20 20.91 7.61
C LEU A 242 4.16 21.66 6.75
N ASP A 243 4.63 22.39 5.74
CA ASP A 243 3.75 23.14 4.83
C ASP A 243 3.20 22.22 3.73
N GLU A 244 1.92 21.88 3.85
CA GLU A 244 1.20 21.01 2.92
C GLU A 244 0.47 21.78 1.80
N ARG A 245 0.68 23.10 1.64
CA ARG A 245 -0.01 23.90 0.61
C ARG A 245 0.20 23.36 -0.80
N ALA A 246 1.40 22.88 -1.12
CA ALA A 246 1.68 22.26 -2.42
C ALA A 246 0.78 21.04 -2.69
N ILE A 247 0.58 20.19 -1.67
CA ILE A 247 -0.29 19.01 -1.75
C ILE A 247 -1.75 19.42 -1.92
N GLN A 248 -2.20 20.43 -1.16
CA GLN A 248 -3.57 20.93 -1.22
C GLN A 248 -3.88 21.62 -2.56
N ASN A 249 -2.92 22.34 -3.13
CA ASN A 249 -3.05 22.95 -4.45
C ASN A 249 -3.09 21.87 -5.54
N TYR A 250 -2.23 20.86 -5.44
CA TYR A 250 -2.21 19.73 -6.36
C TYR A 250 -3.53 18.96 -6.38
N SER A 251 -4.11 18.63 -5.23
CA SER A 251 -5.39 17.90 -5.15
C SER A 251 -6.58 18.66 -5.76
N ARG A 252 -6.49 19.99 -5.86
CA ARG A 252 -7.50 20.88 -6.47
C ARG A 252 -7.24 21.18 -7.94
N SER A 253 -6.04 20.87 -8.43
CA SER A 253 -5.62 21.19 -9.79
C SER A 253 -5.98 20.07 -10.77
N LYS A 254 -6.11 20.44 -12.04
CA LYS A 254 -6.09 19.51 -13.18
C LYS A 254 -4.82 19.79 -13.97
N GLU A 255 -4.31 18.77 -14.66
CA GLU A 255 -3.13 18.90 -15.51
C GLU A 255 -1.93 19.43 -14.71
N ALA A 256 -1.75 18.90 -13.50
CA ALA A 256 -0.71 19.33 -12.57
C ALA A 256 0.34 18.24 -12.34
N ILE A 257 1.55 18.69 -11.98
CA ILE A 257 2.68 17.82 -11.61
C ILE A 257 3.02 18.08 -10.14
N LEU A 258 3.12 17.01 -9.35
CA LEU A 258 3.68 17.05 -8.00
C LEU A 258 4.98 16.24 -7.96
N ILE A 259 6.09 16.88 -7.61
CA ILE A 259 7.39 16.21 -7.42
C ILE A 259 7.65 16.03 -5.93
N THR A 260 7.98 14.82 -5.47
CA THR A 260 8.14 14.57 -4.04
C THR A 260 9.06 13.40 -3.70
N ASN A 261 9.75 13.50 -2.57
CA ASN A 261 10.45 12.41 -1.90
C ASN A 261 9.65 11.82 -0.72
N ASP A 262 8.38 12.20 -0.55
CA ASP A 262 7.50 11.62 0.47
C ASP A 262 6.66 10.50 -0.12
N PHE A 263 7.10 9.26 0.14
CA PHE A 263 6.43 8.05 -0.32
C PHE A 263 5.22 7.67 0.53
N LYS A 264 5.30 7.95 1.85
CA LYS A 264 4.36 7.50 2.87
C LYS A 264 3.06 8.26 2.84
N LYS A 265 3.09 9.56 2.56
CA LYS A 265 1.84 10.33 2.51
C LYS A 265 0.91 9.70 1.50
N ALA A 266 -0.20 9.16 2.02
CA ALA A 266 -1.36 8.84 1.25
C ALA A 266 -1.84 10.16 0.67
N TYR A 267 -1.51 10.40 -0.59
CA TYR A 267 -2.17 11.41 -1.40
C TYR A 267 -3.58 10.92 -1.75
N SER A 268 -4.31 10.39 -0.75
CA SER A 268 -5.58 9.67 -0.83
C SER A 268 -6.70 10.50 -1.44
N SER A 269 -6.51 11.82 -1.53
CA SER A 269 -7.39 12.78 -2.20
C SER A 269 -6.99 13.12 -3.64
N VAL A 270 -5.88 12.56 -4.14
CA VAL A 270 -5.42 12.84 -5.50
C VAL A 270 -6.21 11.97 -6.47
N ARG A 271 -7.14 12.65 -7.15
CA ARG A 271 -7.83 12.20 -8.36
C ARG A 271 -6.84 11.61 -9.38
N GLU A 272 -7.25 10.56 -10.09
CA GLU A 272 -6.64 10.04 -11.34
C GLU A 272 -5.28 10.63 -11.73
N SER A 273 -4.25 10.28 -10.96
CA SER A 273 -2.88 10.64 -11.31
C SER A 273 -2.15 9.45 -11.88
N ASP A 274 -1.34 9.71 -12.88
CA ASP A 274 -0.26 8.80 -13.21
C ASP A 274 0.87 8.94 -12.19
N ILE A 275 1.65 7.87 -12.05
CA ILE A 275 2.86 7.88 -11.25
C ILE A 275 4.06 7.71 -12.16
N MET A 276 5.08 8.54 -11.93
CA MET A 276 6.43 8.28 -12.41
C MET A 276 7.35 8.12 -11.21
N VAL A 277 8.16 7.07 -11.19
CA VAL A 277 9.25 6.89 -10.22
C VAL A 277 10.53 7.18 -10.96
N PHE A 278 11.15 8.30 -10.66
CA PHE A 278 12.44 8.69 -11.22
C PHE A 278 13.55 8.10 -10.37
N PHE A 279 14.65 7.72 -11.02
CA PHE A 279 15.75 6.98 -10.39
C PHE A 279 15.24 5.67 -9.76
N ALA A 280 14.40 4.93 -10.49
CA ALA A 280 13.76 3.72 -9.96
C ALA A 280 14.75 2.59 -9.61
N ASP A 281 16.01 2.70 -10.07
CA ASP A 281 17.14 1.86 -9.71
C ASP A 281 17.92 2.34 -8.46
N ASN A 282 17.48 3.43 -7.82
CA ASN A 282 18.08 3.91 -6.58
C ASN A 282 17.78 2.96 -5.40
N SER A 283 18.76 2.77 -4.52
CA SER A 283 18.67 1.86 -3.36
C SER A 283 17.63 2.26 -2.31
N GLN A 284 17.07 3.47 -2.38
CA GLN A 284 15.91 3.87 -1.57
C GLN A 284 14.63 3.12 -1.97
N TYR A 285 14.59 2.53 -3.16
CA TYR A 285 13.48 1.73 -3.66
C TYR A 285 13.81 0.24 -3.59
N ASN A 286 12.85 -0.52 -3.08
CA ASN A 286 12.83 -1.98 -3.11
C ASN A 286 11.57 -2.47 -3.84
N TYR A 287 11.48 -3.76 -4.16
CA TYR A 287 10.31 -4.28 -4.88
C TYR A 287 8.99 -3.99 -4.15
N LYS A 288 8.92 -4.10 -2.82
CA LYS A 288 7.69 -3.81 -2.05
C LYS A 288 7.20 -2.37 -2.26
N SER A 289 8.10 -1.40 -2.15
CA SER A 289 7.78 0.02 -2.37
C SER A 289 7.37 0.30 -3.82
N LEU A 290 8.03 -0.33 -4.79
CA LEU A 290 7.67 -0.23 -6.21
C LEU A 290 6.28 -0.83 -6.50
N VAL A 291 5.93 -1.97 -5.91
CA VAL A 291 4.58 -2.55 -5.99
C VAL A 291 3.55 -1.62 -5.34
N HIS A 292 3.86 -0.97 -4.22
CA HIS A 292 2.97 0.00 -3.59
C HIS A 292 2.68 1.21 -4.49
N PHE A 293 3.65 1.72 -5.24
CA PHE A 293 3.37 2.76 -6.25
C PHE A 293 2.36 2.26 -7.31
N CYS A 294 2.50 1.01 -7.76
CA CYS A 294 1.56 0.38 -8.70
C CYS A 294 0.14 0.25 -8.12
N GLY A 295 0.03 -0.05 -6.82
CA GLY A 295 -1.24 -0.15 -6.11
C GLY A 295 -1.86 1.22 -5.73
N LYS A 296 -1.07 2.30 -5.74
CA LYS A 296 -1.53 3.64 -5.34
C LYS A 296 -2.47 4.27 -6.38
N VAL A 297 -2.33 3.88 -7.64
CA VAL A 297 -3.14 4.37 -8.77
C VAL A 297 -4.28 3.42 -9.15
N GLY A 298 -5.16 3.88 -10.04
CA GLY A 298 -6.26 3.08 -10.56
C GLY A 298 -7.28 2.71 -9.47
N ARG A 299 -7.47 3.58 -8.47
CA ARG A 299 -8.44 3.41 -7.37
C ARG A 299 -9.78 4.13 -7.60
N GLY A 300 -9.85 5.05 -8.55
CA GLY A 300 -11.08 5.76 -8.92
C GLY A 300 -11.95 5.00 -9.92
N GLU A 301 -13.22 5.40 -10.03
CA GLU A 301 -14.23 4.81 -10.93
C GLU A 301 -14.04 5.19 -12.41
N SER A 302 -13.00 5.96 -12.74
CA SER A 302 -12.79 6.45 -14.09
C SER A 302 -12.34 5.37 -15.05
N LEU A 303 -12.90 5.44 -16.27
CA LEU A 303 -12.52 4.64 -17.43
C LEU A 303 -11.06 4.89 -17.87
N LYS A 304 -10.42 5.99 -17.44
CA LYS A 304 -9.02 6.28 -17.75
C LYS A 304 -8.11 5.51 -16.80
N ARG A 305 -7.51 4.43 -17.31
CA ARG A 305 -6.48 3.70 -16.57
C ARG A 305 -5.25 4.58 -16.39
N ALA A 306 -4.93 4.87 -15.13
CA ALA A 306 -3.67 5.50 -14.77
C ALA A 306 -2.49 4.62 -15.17
N GLU A 307 -1.35 5.25 -15.45
CA GLU A 307 -0.11 4.56 -15.76
C GLU A 307 0.92 4.73 -14.64
N VAL A 308 1.81 3.73 -14.52
CA VAL A 308 3.00 3.79 -13.67
C VAL A 308 4.23 3.59 -14.54
N ILE A 309 5.17 4.53 -14.46
CA ILE A 309 6.44 4.48 -15.20
C ILE A 309 7.59 4.45 -14.21
N PHE A 310 8.49 3.48 -14.36
CA PHE A 310 9.77 3.45 -13.68
C PHE A 310 10.83 3.97 -14.64
N LEU A 311 11.37 5.16 -14.36
CA LEU A 311 12.44 5.79 -15.11
C LEU A 311 13.77 5.53 -14.40
N SER A 312 14.71 4.89 -15.07
CA SER A 312 15.98 4.47 -14.46
C SER A 312 17.14 4.45 -15.45
N ASN A 313 18.37 4.46 -14.94
CA ASN A 313 19.57 4.27 -15.74
C ASN A 313 19.89 2.80 -16.00
N SER A 314 19.50 1.93 -15.07
CA SER A 314 19.57 0.47 -15.18
C SER A 314 18.24 -0.17 -14.77
N ILE A 315 17.95 -1.37 -15.26
CA ILE A 315 16.78 -2.14 -14.78
C ILE A 315 17.27 -2.97 -13.60
N SER A 316 16.76 -2.69 -12.40
CA SER A 316 17.11 -3.44 -11.20
C SER A 316 16.26 -4.69 -11.04
N GLU A 317 16.74 -5.65 -10.24
CA GLU A 317 15.96 -6.83 -9.85
C GLU A 317 14.67 -6.44 -9.11
N ASP A 318 14.73 -5.43 -8.23
CA ASP A 318 13.56 -4.90 -7.53
C ASP A 318 12.46 -4.43 -8.51
N MET A 319 12.83 -3.82 -9.63
CA MET A 319 11.88 -3.40 -10.66
C MET A 319 11.21 -4.60 -11.34
N GLU A 320 12.00 -5.59 -11.76
CA GLU A 320 11.48 -6.81 -12.39
C GLU A 320 10.58 -7.60 -11.44
N THR A 321 10.99 -7.74 -10.18
CA THR A 321 10.20 -8.39 -9.13
C THR A 321 8.88 -7.67 -8.92
N ALA A 322 8.88 -6.33 -8.86
CA ALA A 322 7.64 -5.56 -8.73
C ALA A 322 6.68 -5.77 -9.91
N LYS A 323 7.21 -5.82 -11.14
CA LYS A 323 6.43 -6.12 -12.34
C LYS A 323 5.90 -7.55 -12.34
N SER A 324 6.69 -8.51 -11.88
CA SER A 324 6.28 -9.91 -11.74
C SER A 324 5.13 -10.07 -10.75
N ILE A 325 5.24 -9.47 -9.56
CA ILE A 325 4.22 -9.51 -8.50
C ILE A 325 2.90 -8.90 -8.99
N THR A 326 2.96 -7.68 -9.55
CA THR A 326 1.76 -6.99 -10.05
C THR A 326 1.05 -7.79 -11.16
N ARG A 327 1.81 -8.40 -12.07
CA ARG A 327 1.28 -9.29 -13.10
C ARG A 327 0.68 -10.57 -12.51
N SER A 328 1.30 -11.15 -11.49
CA SER A 328 0.83 -12.38 -10.85
C SER A 328 -0.55 -12.18 -10.24
N PHE A 329 -0.75 -11.10 -9.46
CA PHE A 329 -2.07 -10.74 -8.93
C PHE A 329 -3.10 -10.56 -10.04
N ASN A 330 -2.72 -9.87 -11.13
CA ASN A 330 -3.63 -9.66 -12.24
C ASN A 330 -4.02 -10.97 -12.94
N LYS A 331 -3.06 -11.88 -13.12
CA LYS A 331 -3.28 -13.20 -13.71
C LYS A 331 -4.22 -14.04 -12.85
N GLU A 332 -3.96 -14.10 -11.54
CA GLU A 332 -4.76 -14.90 -10.61
C GLU A 332 -6.20 -14.36 -10.48
N ALA A 333 -6.35 -13.03 -10.36
CA ALA A 333 -7.67 -12.40 -10.36
C ALA A 333 -8.45 -12.64 -11.66
N TRP A 334 -7.77 -12.69 -12.80
CA TRP A 334 -8.37 -13.05 -14.09
C TRP A 334 -8.84 -14.51 -14.11
N GLU A 335 -7.98 -15.44 -13.69
CA GLU A 335 -8.29 -16.88 -13.62
C GLU A 335 -9.48 -17.16 -12.69
N MET A 336 -9.58 -16.41 -11.58
CA MET A 336 -10.70 -16.47 -10.64
C MET A 336 -11.95 -15.68 -11.11
N ASN A 337 -11.91 -15.04 -12.28
CA ASN A 337 -13.00 -14.20 -12.82
C ASN A 337 -13.44 -13.05 -11.89
N LEU A 338 -12.50 -12.42 -11.19
CA LEU A 338 -12.80 -11.41 -10.15
C LEU A 338 -12.92 -9.97 -10.68
N PHE A 339 -12.42 -9.69 -11.89
CA PHE A 339 -12.49 -8.35 -12.46
C PHE A 339 -13.90 -7.96 -12.93
N GLN A 340 -14.27 -6.71 -12.62
CA GLN A 340 -15.48 -6.08 -13.14
C GLN A 340 -15.10 -5.26 -14.39
N TYR A 341 -15.48 -5.76 -15.56
CA TYR A 341 -15.40 -5.06 -16.85
C TYR A 341 -16.76 -4.53 -17.25
#